data_AF-A0A2D4RVR6-F1
#
_entry.id   AF-A0A2D4RVR6-F1
#
_cell.length_a   1.000
_cell.length_b   1.000
_cell.length_c   1.000
_cell.angle_alpha   90.00
_cell.angle_beta   90.00
_cell.angle_gamma   90.00
#
_symmetry.space_group_name_H-M   'P 1'
#
loop_
_entity.id
_entity.type
_entity.pdbx_description
1 polymer ?
#
loop_
_entity_poly.entity_id
_entity_poly.type
_entity_poly.pdbx_seq_one_letter_code
_entity_poly.pdbx_strand_id
1 'polypeptide(L)' 'MHSMEILAGGIEKGESPQEGALRKLYEETGIKISADRLKQQSPFALSPRDSCLANIYEAEISMDEFLARAHHDEEISR' A
#
# COMPACT_ATOMS: atom_id res chain seq x y z
N MET A 1 0.35 -19.79 -11.96
CA MET A 1 1.61 -19.07 -11.66
C MET A 1 1.21 -17.98 -10.69
N HIS A 2 1.68 -18.00 -9.44
CA HIS A 2 1.37 -16.93 -8.49
C HIS A 2 2.51 -15.91 -8.57
N SER A 3 2.22 -14.70 -9.02
CA SER A 3 3.13 -13.56 -8.88
C SER A 3 3.13 -13.14 -7.41
N MET A 4 4.29 -12.77 -6.87
CA MET A 4 4.33 -11.96 -5.65
C MET A 4 4.20 -10.51 -6.09
N GLU A 5 3.12 -9.88 -5.68
CA GLU A 5 2.82 -8.47 -5.98
C GLU A 5 3.03 -7.64 -4.72
N ILE A 6 3.48 -6.40 -4.93
CA ILE A 6 3.55 -5.41 -3.86
C ILE A 6 2.15 -4.82 -3.66
N LEU A 7 1.82 -4.46 -2.41
CA LEU A 7 0.59 -3.76 -2.08
C LEU A 7 0.59 -2.42 -2.80
N ALA A 8 -0.36 -2.19 -3.71
CA ALA A 8 -0.29 -1.03 -4.59
C ALA A 8 -1.67 -0.66 -5.16
N GLY A 9 -1.89 0.63 -5.33
CA GLY A 9 -3.11 1.14 -5.94
C GLY A 9 -3.00 2.60 -6.36
N GLY A 10 -4.04 3.07 -7.05
CA GLY A 10 -4.19 4.48 -7.37
C GLY A 10 -4.43 5.34 -6.14
N ILE A 11 -3.93 6.57 -6.19
CA ILE A 11 -4.24 7.62 -5.22
C ILE A 11 -5.59 8.24 -5.60
N GLU A 12 -6.50 8.37 -4.63
CA GLU A 12 -7.81 8.98 -4.85
C GLU A 12 -7.75 10.52 -4.90
N LYS A 13 -8.82 11.16 -5.39
CA LYS A 13 -8.85 12.63 -5.52
C LYS A 13 -8.79 13.31 -4.15
N GLY A 14 -7.72 14.08 -3.92
CA GLY A 14 -7.49 14.80 -2.67
C GLY A 14 -6.75 13.99 -1.61
N GLU A 15 -6.42 12.73 -1.91
CA GLU A 15 -5.61 11.86 -1.07
C GLU A 15 -4.11 12.16 -1.28
N SER A 16 -3.34 12.23 -0.19
CA SER A 16 -1.89 12.26 -0.27
C SER A 16 -1.33 10.85 -0.53
N PRO A 17 -0.13 10.71 -1.12
CA PRO A 17 0.45 9.39 -1.35
C PRO A 17 0.59 8.53 -0.08
N GLN A 18 0.82 9.15 1.09
CA GLN A 18 0.92 8.45 2.37
C GLN A 18 -0.45 7.95 2.85
N GLU A 19 -1.51 8.74 2.67
CA GLU A 19 -2.88 8.31 2.98
C GLU A 19 -3.30 7.14 2.08
N GLY A 20 -2.99 7.20 0.78
CA GLY A 20 -3.25 6.11 -0.16
C GLY A 20 -2.50 4.83 0.20
N ALA A 21 -1.24 4.94 0.63
CA ALA A 21 -0.46 3.79 1.10
C ALA A 21 -1.06 3.16 2.37
N LEU A 22 -1.50 3.96 3.35
CA LEU A 22 -2.18 3.45 4.55
C LEU A 22 -3.51 2.79 4.23
N ARG A 23 -4.29 3.40 3.33
CA ARG A 23 -5.58 2.87 2.88
C ARG A 23 -5.38 1.52 2.19
N LYS A 24 -4.48 1.43 1.22
CA LYS A 24 -4.20 0.19 0.49
C LYS A 24 -3.62 -0.90 1.39
N LEU A 25 -2.73 -0.55 2.32
CA LEU A 25 -2.26 -1.48 3.36
C LEU A 25 -3.45 -2.08 4.13
N TYR A 26 -4.40 -1.25 4.55
CA TYR A 26 -5.57 -1.73 5.29
C TYR A 26 -6.55 -2.53 4.42
N GLU A 27 -6.83 -2.08 3.19
CA GLU A 27 -7.74 -2.78 2.25
C GLU A 27 -7.26 -4.20 1.94
N GLU A 28 -5.98 -4.33 1.58
CA GLU A 28 -5.40 -5.57 1.05
C GLU A 28 -4.84 -6.50 2.14
N THR A 29 -4.58 -5.97 3.35
CA THR A 29 -4.02 -6.79 4.44
C THR A 29 -4.79 -6.73 5.75
N GLY A 30 -5.70 -5.77 5.92
CA GLY A 30 -6.47 -5.60 7.16
C GLY A 30 -5.63 -5.05 8.31
N ILE A 31 -4.38 -4.65 8.04
CA ILE A 31 -3.44 -4.12 9.02
C ILE A 31 -3.57 -2.61 9.05
N LYS A 32 -3.74 -2.05 10.25
CA LYS A 32 -3.85 -0.61 10.47
C LYS A 32 -2.70 -0.14 11.33
N ILE A 33 -1.89 0.78 10.81
CA ILE A 33 -0.77 1.42 11.51
C ILE A 33 -0.91 2.94 11.47
N SER A 34 -0.09 3.63 12.26
CA SER A 34 0.04 5.08 12.23
C SER A 34 0.96 5.55 11.10
N ALA A 35 0.71 6.76 10.60
CA ALA A 35 1.42 7.32 9.45
C ALA A 35 2.94 7.46 9.67
N ASP A 36 3.36 7.73 10.90
CA ASP A 36 4.78 7.85 11.30
C ASP A 36 5.58 6.54 11.12
N ARG A 37 4.89 5.40 11.01
CA ARG A 37 5.50 4.09 10.73
C ARG A 37 5.61 3.76 9.24
N LEU A 38 5.18 4.67 8.37
CA LEU A 38 5.46 4.59 6.94
C LEU A 38 6.74 5.34 6.61
N LYS A 39 7.78 4.59 6.26
CA LYS A 39 9.04 5.15 5.80
C LYS A 39 9.00 5.31 4.29
N GLN A 40 8.92 6.56 3.83
CA GLN A 40 8.98 6.88 2.41
C GLN A 40 10.35 6.50 1.83
N GLN A 41 10.33 5.77 0.74
CA GLN A 41 11.50 5.45 -0.07
C GLN A 41 11.55 6.34 -1.31
N SER A 42 12.63 6.24 -2.08
CA SER A 42 12.73 6.95 -3.36
C SER A 42 11.58 6.55 -4.30
N PRO A 43 10.81 7.52 -4.83
CA PRO A 43 9.80 7.23 -5.83
C PRO A 43 10.40 6.56 -7.06
N PHE A 44 9.64 5.66 -7.69
CA PHE A 44 10.11 4.87 -8.81
C PHE A 44 9.19 5.05 -10.03
N ALA A 45 9.78 5.30 -11.20
CA ALA A 45 9.04 5.27 -12.45
C ALA A 45 8.97 3.81 -12.93
N LEU A 46 7.76 3.24 -12.94
CA LEU A 46 7.55 1.84 -13.35
C LEU A 46 7.86 1.61 -14.84
N SER A 47 7.73 2.66 -15.65
CA SER A 47 8.05 2.66 -17.08
C SER A 47 8.45 4.06 -17.54
N PRO A 48 9.38 4.20 -18.50
CA PRO A 48 9.70 5.49 -19.11
C PRO A 48 8.53 6.15 -19.85
N ARG A 49 7.45 5.40 -20.12
CA ARG A 49 6.25 5.88 -20.82
C ARG A 49 5.08 6.16 -19.89
N ASP A 50 5.20 5.85 -18.60
CA ASP A 50 4.12 6.10 -17.65
C ASP A 50 4.29 7.52 -17.10
N SER A 51 3.21 8.31 -17.18
CA SER A 51 3.17 9.63 -16.55
C SER A 51 3.02 9.56 -15.02
N CYS A 52 2.99 8.36 -14.45
CA CYS A 52 2.76 8.10 -13.04
C CYS A 52 4.07 7.67 -12.35
N LEU A 53 4.37 8.32 -11.23
CA LEU A 53 5.44 7.90 -10.33
C LEU A 53 4.84 7.03 -9.21
N ALA A 54 5.45 5.88 -8.95
CA ALA A 54 5.11 5.07 -7.79
C ALA A 54 5.74 5.69 -6.55
N ASN A 55 4.91 6.05 -5.57
CA ASN A 55 5.37 6.45 -4.25
C ASN A 55 5.53 5.17 -3.41
N ILE A 56 6.77 4.86 -3.04
CA ILE A 56 7.10 3.62 -2.34
C ILE A 56 7.22 3.90 -0.84
N TYR A 57 6.57 3.05 -0.05
CA TYR A 57 6.62 3.10 1.41
C TYR A 57 7.00 1.75 1.97
N GLU A 58 7.81 1.77 3.02
CA GLU A 58 8.14 0.60 3.82
C GLU A 58 7.40 0.73 5.15
N ALA A 59 6.67 -0.32 5.52
CA ALA A 59 5.92 -0.40 6.78
C ALA A 59 6.55 -1.50 7.65
N GLU A 60 7.00 -1.12 8.85
CA GLU A 60 7.46 -2.10 9.83
C GLU A 60 6.25 -2.66 10.59
N ILE A 61 5.98 -3.96 10.43
CA ILE A 61 4.84 -4.65 11.06
C ILE A 61 5.35 -5.75 11.99
N SER A 62 4.81 -5.82 13.20
CA SER A 62 5.09 -6.91 14.13
C SER A 62 4.32 -8.19 13.77
N MET A 63 4.80 -9.34 14.25
CA MET A 63 4.10 -10.61 14.03
C MET A 63 2.70 -10.60 14.67
N ASP A 64 2.53 -9.95 15.83
CA ASP A 64 1.22 -9.85 16.50
C ASP A 64 0.22 -9.05 15.68
N GLU A 65 0.64 -7.92 15.09
CA GLU A 65 -0.21 -7.13 14.17
C GLU A 65 -0.59 -7.91 12.92
N PHE A 66 0.36 -8.68 12.38
CA PHE A 66 0.10 -9.55 11.23
C PHE A 66 -0.92 -10.64 11.56
N LEU A 67 -0.82 -11.27 12.74
CA LEU A 67 -1.75 -12.32 13.17
C LEU A 67 -3.12 -11.76 13.57
N ALA A 68 -3.17 -10.54 14.11
CA ALA A 68 -4.39 -9.86 14.54
C ALA A 68 -5.07 -9.05 13.42
N ARG A 69 -4.58 -9.15 12.17
CA ARG A 69 -5.10 -8.39 11.04
C ARG A 69 -6.60 -8.66 10.82
N ALA A 70 -7.34 -7.60 10.46
CA ALA A 70 -8.75 -7.73 10.14
C ALA A 70 -8.96 -8.58 8.88
N HIS A 71 -10.19 -9.05 8.64
CA HIS A 71 -10.54 -9.61 7.35
C HIS A 71 -10.27 -8.56 6.25
N HIS A 72 -9.59 -8.97 5.19
CA HIS A 72 -9.14 -8.14 4.08
C HIS A 72 -9.45 -8.82 2.75
N ASP A 73 -9.55 -8.00 1.72
CA ASP A 73 -10.02 -8.27 0.36
C ASP A 73 -11.46 -8.78 0.17
N GLU A 74 -12.25 -7.93 -0.51
CA GLU A 74 -13.24 -8.28 -1.54
C GLU A 74 -12.95 -7.50 -2.84
N GLU A 75 -11.67 -7.22 -3.18
CA GLU A 75 -11.32 -6.49 -4.41
C GLU A 75 -11.45 -7.38 -5.66
N ILE A 76 -12.69 -7.75 -6.01
CA ILE A 76 -13.03 -8.27 -7.35
C ILE A 76 -13.43 -7.06 -8.21
N SER A 77 -12.44 -6.46 -8.88
CA SER A 77 -12.57 -5.53 -10.02
C SER A 77 -13.55 -4.35 -9.82
N ARG A 78 -13.05 -3.20 -9.35
CA ARG A 78 -13.69 -1.90 -9.61
C ARG A 78 -13.13 -1.24 -10.88
#